data_AF-A0A951C3V2-F1
#
_entry.id   AF-A0A951C3V2-F1
#
_cell.length_a   1.000
_cell.length_b   1.000
_cell.length_c   1.000
_cell.angle_alpha   90.00
_cell.angle_beta   90.00
_cell.angle_gamma   90.00
#
_symmetry.space_group_name_H-M   'P 1'
#
loop_
_entity.id
_entity.type
_entity.pdbx_description
1 polymer ?
#
loop_
_entity_poly.entity_id
_entity_poly.type
_entity_poly.pdbx_seq_one_letter_code
_entity_poly.pdbx_strand_id
1 'polypeptide(L)'
;MATTTTTRKPMTGMRKAALYSGVFYIGTFIFSIPALGFFHDALHTANFVNGAGKDGGVMWGAMFDMLTGLTGIGTAVALYPFIKRHGPGRAVGFVASRTLEAAMLAVGAVAVLALFTLRHDYAGATGVTATSLTTAASSLVAVKNWTFLFGPGVMPAINAICFASIMYQSRLVPRWIPTVGLIGVPLLLISSTASLFGAWDQSSSTALFFALPIATWELSVGLYMTFKGFRKVAGSTTGNGNVPTEQPALVTV
;
A
#
# COMPACT_ATOMS: atom_id res chain seq x y z
N MET A 1 27.59 23.77 35.56
CA MET A 1 26.56 22.87 35.00
C MET A 1 26.71 22.91 33.48
N ALA A 2 27.36 21.89 32.88
CA ALA A 2 27.66 21.91 31.45
C ALA A 2 26.46 21.35 30.66
N THR A 3 25.81 22.20 29.87
CA THR A 3 24.72 21.82 28.98
C THR A 3 25.29 21.02 27.83
N THR A 4 25.12 19.70 27.86
CA THR A 4 25.47 18.83 26.73
C THR A 4 24.45 19.04 25.61
N THR A 5 24.77 19.93 24.67
CA THR A 5 24.01 20.10 23.44
C THR A 5 24.22 18.87 22.56
N THR A 6 23.30 17.92 22.64
CA THR A 6 23.32 16.72 21.78
C THR A 6 23.03 17.13 20.33
N THR A 7 24.07 17.41 19.55
CA THR A 7 23.94 17.73 18.12
C THR A 7 23.43 16.49 17.38
N ARG A 8 22.15 16.50 16.97
CA ARG A 8 21.51 15.36 16.29
C ARG A 8 22.20 15.15 14.93
N LYS A 9 22.91 14.03 14.75
CA LYS A 9 23.55 13.70 13.47
C LYS A 9 22.48 13.62 12.35
N PRO A 10 22.67 14.29 11.21
CA PRO A 10 21.69 14.27 10.12
C PRO A 10 21.52 12.84 9.59
N MET A 11 20.26 12.48 9.31
CA MET A 11 19.92 11.15 8.81
C MET A 11 20.51 10.88 7.43
N THR A 12 21.07 9.69 7.22
CA THR A 12 21.53 9.24 5.91
C THR A 12 20.38 9.10 4.92
N GLY A 13 20.65 9.27 3.62
CA GLY A 13 19.62 9.15 2.57
C GLY A 13 18.90 7.80 2.58
N MET A 14 19.62 6.71 2.86
CA MET A 14 19.03 5.37 2.96
C MET A 14 18.12 5.20 4.18
N ARG A 15 18.44 5.86 5.30
CA ARG A 15 17.57 5.86 6.48
C ARG A 15 16.31 6.70 6.26
N LYS A 16 16.42 7.83 5.53
CA LYS A 16 15.26 8.64 5.11
C LYS A 16 14.34 7.85 4.18
N ALA A 17 14.89 7.19 3.17
CA ALA A 17 14.12 6.34 2.25
C ALA A 17 13.36 5.23 3.00
N ALA A 18 14.00 4.56 3.95
CA ALA A 18 13.35 3.58 4.82
C ALA A 18 12.27 4.22 5.72
N LEU A 19 12.52 5.41 6.29
CA LEU A 19 11.51 6.08 7.10
C LEU A 19 10.26 6.41 6.28
N TYR A 20 10.45 7.02 5.11
CA TYR A 20 9.33 7.39 4.24
C TYR A 20 8.56 6.18 3.75
N SER A 21 9.25 5.12 3.31
CA SER A 21 8.56 3.90 2.91
C SER A 21 7.79 3.26 4.05
N GLY A 22 8.35 3.27 5.27
CA GLY A 22 7.70 2.77 6.47
C GLY A 22 6.42 3.54 6.81
N VAL A 23 6.51 4.88 6.83
CA VAL A 23 5.36 5.76 7.11
C VAL A 23 4.28 5.59 6.05
N PHE A 24 4.64 5.51 4.77
CA PHE A 24 3.69 5.28 3.69
C PHE A 24 3.00 3.92 3.82
N TYR A 25 3.72 2.85 4.18
CA TYR A 25 3.11 1.55 4.44
C TYR A 25 2.15 1.58 5.64
N ILE A 26 2.49 2.29 6.71
CA ILE A 26 1.55 2.47 7.84
C ILE A 26 0.32 3.26 7.38
N GLY A 27 0.53 4.30 6.57
CA GLY A 27 -0.53 5.10 5.98
C GLY A 27 -1.54 4.27 5.19
N THR A 28 -1.09 3.29 4.40
CA THR A 28 -2.01 2.45 3.62
C THR A 28 -2.99 1.69 4.51
N PHE A 29 -2.59 1.23 5.70
CA PHE A 29 -3.49 0.59 6.67
C PHE A 29 -4.40 1.58 7.38
N ILE A 30 -3.87 2.75 7.75
CA ILE A 30 -4.64 3.81 8.42
C ILE A 30 -5.78 4.30 7.52
N PHE A 31 -5.57 4.34 6.21
CA PHE A 31 -6.58 4.79 5.26
C PHE A 31 -7.47 3.64 4.73
N SER A 32 -6.93 2.44 4.48
CA SER A 32 -7.73 1.37 3.88
C SER A 32 -8.75 0.74 4.84
N ILE A 33 -8.41 0.57 6.12
CA ILE A 33 -9.29 -0.09 7.09
C ILE A 33 -10.57 0.73 7.33
N PRO A 34 -10.51 2.04 7.61
CA PRO A 34 -11.73 2.84 7.79
C PRO A 34 -12.55 2.98 6.50
N ALA A 35 -11.91 2.97 5.33
CA ALA A 35 -12.62 3.06 4.04
C ALA A 35 -13.66 1.94 3.87
N LEU A 36 -13.34 0.72 4.32
CA LEU A 36 -14.28 -0.41 4.29
C LEU A 36 -15.55 -0.14 5.10
N GLY A 37 -15.41 0.47 6.28
CA GLY A 37 -16.55 0.86 7.12
C GLY A 37 -17.38 1.98 6.48
N PHE A 38 -16.72 2.97 5.88
CA PHE A 38 -17.38 4.08 5.21
C PHE A 38 -18.21 3.67 3.99
N PHE A 39 -17.82 2.60 3.29
CA PHE A 39 -18.55 2.09 2.12
C PHE A 39 -19.59 1.02 2.44
N HIS A 40 -19.64 0.50 3.68
CA HIS A 40 -20.47 -0.64 4.04
C HIS A 40 -21.93 -0.51 3.56
N ASP A 41 -22.60 0.57 3.94
CA ASP A 41 -24.03 0.74 3.64
C ASP A 41 -24.28 0.95 2.15
N ALA A 42 -23.37 1.64 1.45
CA ALA A 42 -23.45 1.92 0.03
C ALA A 42 -23.29 0.67 -0.84
N LEU A 43 -22.52 -0.32 -0.37
CA LEU A 43 -22.23 -1.56 -1.11
C LEU A 43 -23.18 -2.70 -0.77
N HIS A 44 -23.78 -2.72 0.43
CA HIS A 44 -24.54 -3.86 0.92
C HIS A 44 -26.05 -3.61 1.07
N THR A 45 -26.54 -2.39 0.86
CA THR A 45 -27.97 -2.08 0.96
C THR A 45 -28.61 -2.04 -0.43
N ALA A 46 -29.48 -3.00 -0.75
CA ALA A 46 -30.11 -3.18 -2.07
C ALA A 46 -30.86 -1.94 -2.61
N ASN A 47 -31.30 -1.05 -1.72
CA ASN A 47 -31.99 0.19 -2.07
C ASN A 47 -31.27 1.44 -1.54
N PHE A 48 -29.96 1.35 -1.34
CA PHE A 48 -29.17 2.50 -0.88
C PHE A 48 -29.47 3.73 -1.74
N VAL A 49 -29.44 3.62 -3.06
CA VAL A 49 -29.62 4.80 -3.93
C VAL A 49 -31.00 5.47 -3.81
N ASN A 50 -32.02 4.76 -3.30
CA ASN A 50 -33.40 5.27 -3.16
C ASN A 50 -33.71 5.84 -1.77
N GLY A 51 -32.81 5.68 -0.79
CA GLY A 51 -33.03 6.07 0.60
C GLY A 51 -32.77 7.56 0.86
N ALA A 52 -33.39 8.10 1.92
CA ALA A 52 -33.06 9.41 2.49
C ALA A 52 -32.19 9.24 3.74
N GLY A 53 -31.08 9.99 3.88
CA GLY A 53 -30.17 9.84 5.02
C GLY A 53 -28.89 10.69 4.97
N LYS A 54 -28.04 10.56 6.00
CA LYS A 54 -26.71 11.19 6.04
C LYS A 54 -25.71 10.30 5.29
N ASP A 55 -25.25 10.77 4.14
CA ASP A 55 -24.47 9.97 3.19
C ASP A 55 -22.97 10.33 3.22
N GLY A 56 -22.55 11.17 4.18
CA GLY A 56 -21.20 11.70 4.26
C GLY A 56 -20.10 10.64 4.41
N GLY A 57 -20.45 9.43 4.87
CA GLY A 57 -19.54 8.30 4.92
C GLY A 57 -18.93 7.98 3.55
N VAL A 58 -19.73 8.03 2.48
CA VAL A 58 -19.27 7.69 1.12
C VAL A 58 -18.16 8.61 0.64
N MET A 59 -18.28 9.92 0.87
CA MET A 59 -17.27 10.91 0.50
C MET A 59 -15.95 10.68 1.27
N TRP A 60 -16.05 10.41 2.57
CA TRP A 60 -14.87 10.06 3.38
C TRP A 60 -14.24 8.75 2.92
N GLY A 61 -15.03 7.73 2.61
CA GLY A 61 -14.54 6.47 2.05
C GLY A 61 -13.75 6.69 0.75
N ALA A 62 -14.30 7.48 -0.18
CA ALA A 62 -13.62 7.80 -1.44
C ALA A 62 -12.31 8.56 -1.22
N MET A 63 -12.29 9.52 -0.28
CA MET A 63 -11.06 10.23 0.09
C MET A 63 -10.01 9.27 0.67
N PHE A 64 -10.42 8.35 1.53
CA PHE A 64 -9.53 7.38 2.17
C PHE A 64 -8.98 6.36 1.16
N ASP A 65 -9.77 5.92 0.17
CA ASP A 65 -9.28 5.10 -0.94
C ASP A 65 -8.21 5.82 -1.77
N MET A 66 -8.42 7.10 -2.08
CA MET A 66 -7.43 7.91 -2.79
C MET A 66 -6.13 8.05 -2.00
N LEU A 67 -6.23 8.31 -0.70
CA LEU A 67 -5.06 8.38 0.19
C LEU A 67 -4.35 7.03 0.32
N THR A 68 -5.09 5.93 0.33
CA THR A 68 -4.52 4.56 0.29
C THR A 68 -3.71 4.36 -0.99
N GLY A 69 -4.25 4.72 -2.15
CA GLY A 69 -3.54 4.64 -3.42
C GLY A 69 -2.28 5.53 -3.45
N LEU A 70 -2.39 6.78 -3.01
CA LEU A 70 -1.27 7.74 -2.98
C LEU A 70 -0.15 7.32 -2.03
N THR A 71 -0.50 6.89 -0.82
CA THR A 71 0.48 6.32 0.11
C THR A 71 1.12 5.08 -0.48
N GLY A 72 0.37 4.28 -1.24
CA GLY A 72 0.93 3.13 -1.93
C GLY A 72 1.89 3.43 -3.06
N ILE A 73 1.63 4.44 -3.88
CA ILE A 73 2.62 4.95 -4.82
C ILE A 73 3.84 5.48 -4.05
N GLY A 74 3.60 6.16 -2.93
CA GLY A 74 4.64 6.65 -2.02
C GLY A 74 5.59 5.56 -1.52
N THR A 75 5.08 4.36 -1.17
CA THR A 75 5.94 3.23 -0.79
C THR A 75 6.87 2.82 -1.93
N ALA A 76 6.34 2.75 -3.16
CA ALA A 76 7.10 2.38 -4.34
C ALA A 76 8.21 3.38 -4.68
N VAL A 77 7.88 4.67 -4.70
CA VAL A 77 8.83 5.75 -4.99
C VAL A 77 9.93 5.81 -3.92
N ALA A 78 9.57 5.71 -2.64
CA ALA A 78 10.53 5.73 -1.54
C ALA A 78 11.50 4.54 -1.58
N LEU A 79 11.02 3.35 -1.96
CA LEU A 79 11.83 2.13 -2.04
C LEU A 79 12.57 1.95 -3.37
N TYR A 80 12.18 2.66 -4.43
CA TYR A 80 12.75 2.47 -5.76
C TYR A 80 14.30 2.53 -5.81
N PRO A 81 14.99 3.52 -5.20
CA PRO A 81 16.45 3.58 -5.23
C PRO A 81 17.13 2.38 -4.57
N PHE A 82 16.42 1.71 -3.67
CA PHE A 82 16.90 0.53 -2.95
C PHE A 82 16.65 -0.75 -3.77
N ILE A 83 15.42 -0.96 -4.22
CA ILE A 83 15.01 -2.16 -4.96
C ILE A 83 15.81 -2.27 -6.27
N LYS A 84 16.00 -1.15 -6.98
CA LYS A 84 16.72 -1.13 -8.26
C LYS A 84 18.18 -1.61 -8.17
N ARG A 85 18.83 -1.46 -7.00
CA ARG A 85 20.21 -1.93 -6.78
C ARG A 85 20.33 -3.45 -6.73
N HIS A 86 19.24 -4.14 -6.41
CA HIS A 86 19.20 -5.60 -6.25
C HIS A 86 18.43 -6.31 -7.39
N GLY A 87 17.68 -5.54 -8.19
CA GLY A 87 16.93 -6.05 -9.33
C GLY A 87 16.16 -4.95 -10.03
N PRO A 88 16.66 -4.38 -11.14
CA PRO A 88 15.98 -3.32 -11.88
C PRO A 88 14.58 -3.72 -12.36
N GLY A 89 14.41 -4.94 -12.90
CA GLY A 89 13.12 -5.44 -13.36
C GLY A 89 12.09 -5.55 -12.23
N ARG A 90 12.50 -6.03 -11.06
CA ARG A 90 11.64 -6.11 -9.87
C ARG A 90 11.29 -4.74 -9.31
N ALA A 91 12.17 -3.75 -9.44
CA ALA A 91 11.87 -2.37 -9.05
C ALA A 91 10.81 -1.75 -9.94
N VAL A 92 10.90 -1.95 -11.25
CA VAL A 92 9.86 -1.51 -12.19
C VAL A 92 8.55 -2.25 -11.93
N GLY A 93 8.60 -3.56 -11.72
CA GLY A 93 7.43 -4.37 -11.36
C GLY A 93 6.72 -3.84 -10.12
N PHE A 94 7.46 -3.54 -9.05
CA PHE A 94 6.90 -2.99 -7.80
C PHE A 94 6.25 -1.61 -7.99
N VAL A 95 6.88 -0.72 -8.76
CA VAL A 95 6.29 0.60 -9.05
C VAL A 95 5.04 0.46 -9.92
N ALA A 96 5.09 -0.40 -10.94
CA ALA A 96 3.98 -0.64 -11.84
C ALA A 96 2.77 -1.22 -11.10
N SER A 97 2.98 -2.23 -10.26
CA SER A 97 1.90 -2.87 -9.49
C SER A 97 1.29 -1.91 -8.47
N ARG A 98 2.08 -1.12 -7.74
CA ARG A 98 1.55 -0.10 -6.82
C ARG A 98 0.78 1.01 -7.53
N THR A 99 1.21 1.40 -8.71
CA THR A 99 0.52 2.40 -9.52
C THR A 99 -0.80 1.86 -10.06
N LEU A 100 -0.81 0.61 -10.55
CA LEU A 100 -2.02 -0.05 -11.03
C LEU A 100 -3.02 -0.27 -9.90
N GLU A 101 -2.56 -0.65 -8.71
CA GLU A 101 -3.39 -0.77 -7.51
C GLU A 101 -4.06 0.56 -7.13
N ALA A 102 -3.27 1.65 -7.12
CA ALA A 102 -3.79 2.99 -6.85
C ALA A 102 -4.81 3.43 -7.91
N ALA A 103 -4.57 3.10 -9.18
CA ALA A 103 -5.52 3.38 -10.26
C ALA A 103 -6.84 2.60 -10.07
N MET A 104 -6.78 1.32 -9.70
CA MET A 104 -7.97 0.51 -9.41
C MET A 104 -8.76 1.07 -8.22
N LEU A 105 -8.07 1.46 -7.13
CA LEU A 105 -8.70 2.13 -5.99
C LEU A 105 -9.38 3.45 -6.42
N ALA A 106 -8.71 4.25 -7.26
CA ALA A 106 -9.26 5.51 -7.77
C ALA A 106 -10.52 5.28 -8.62
N VAL A 107 -10.50 4.31 -9.54
CA VAL A 107 -11.68 3.95 -10.35
C VAL A 107 -12.83 3.49 -9.46
N GLY A 108 -12.56 2.63 -8.47
CA GLY A 108 -13.55 2.19 -7.51
C GLY A 108 -14.15 3.35 -6.71
N ALA A 109 -13.31 4.25 -6.19
CA ALA A 109 -13.76 5.44 -5.46
C ALA A 109 -14.64 6.36 -6.32
N VAL A 110 -14.26 6.58 -7.59
CA VAL A 110 -15.09 7.36 -8.54
C VAL A 110 -16.43 6.69 -8.79
N ALA A 111 -16.50 5.36 -8.90
CA ALA A 111 -17.76 4.65 -9.06
C ALA A 111 -18.70 4.86 -7.86
N VAL A 112 -18.18 4.84 -6.63
CA VAL A 112 -19.02 5.12 -5.44
C VAL A 112 -19.39 6.60 -5.33
N LEU A 113 -18.52 7.53 -5.75
CA LEU A 113 -18.88 8.95 -5.83
C LEU A 113 -20.00 9.20 -6.85
N ALA A 114 -19.99 8.50 -8.00
CA ALA A 114 -21.09 8.57 -8.96
C ALA A 114 -22.40 8.03 -8.35
N LEU A 115 -22.33 6.95 -7.56
CA LEU A 115 -23.48 6.43 -6.82
C LEU A 115 -24.02 7.43 -5.80
N PHE A 116 -23.14 8.16 -5.11
CA PHE A 116 -23.50 9.26 -4.22
C PHE A 116 -24.23 10.39 -4.98
N THR A 117 -23.71 10.83 -6.13
CA THR A 117 -24.37 11.83 -6.97
C THR A 117 -25.76 11.38 -7.41
N LEU A 118 -25.89 10.13 -7.88
CA LEU A 118 -27.17 9.55 -8.29
C LEU A 118 -28.20 9.54 -7.16
N ARG A 119 -27.79 9.17 -5.94
CA ARG A 119 -28.67 9.18 -4.76
C ARG A 119 -29.16 10.60 -4.45
N HIS A 120 -28.31 11.60 -4.59
CA HIS A 120 -28.64 12.98 -4.24
C HIS A 120 -29.49 13.69 -5.31
N ASP A 121 -29.14 13.53 -6.58
CA ASP A 121 -29.82 14.22 -7.70
C ASP A 121 -31.22 13.65 -7.98
N TYR A 122 -31.43 12.37 -7.66
CA TYR A 122 -32.71 11.67 -7.85
C TYR A 122 -33.42 11.35 -6.53
N ALA A 123 -33.12 12.11 -5.47
CA ALA A 123 -33.78 11.95 -4.18
C ALA A 123 -35.31 12.07 -4.33
N GLY A 124 -36.05 11.05 -3.86
CA GLY A 124 -37.52 11.00 -3.98
C GLY A 124 -38.04 10.49 -5.33
N ALA A 125 -37.19 9.97 -6.22
CA ALA A 125 -37.64 9.29 -7.43
C ALA A 125 -38.57 8.10 -7.11
N THR A 126 -39.61 7.91 -7.91
CA THR A 126 -40.60 6.82 -7.75
C THR A 126 -40.86 6.08 -9.05
N GLY A 127 -41.44 4.89 -8.96
CA GLY A 127 -41.85 4.10 -10.14
C GLY A 127 -40.66 3.71 -11.02
N VAL A 128 -40.81 3.88 -12.34
CA VAL A 128 -39.81 3.46 -13.34
C VAL A 128 -38.44 4.11 -13.10
N THR A 129 -38.40 5.37 -12.69
CA THR A 129 -37.14 6.10 -12.41
C THR A 129 -36.38 5.46 -11.26
N ALA A 130 -37.05 5.10 -10.16
CA ALA A 130 -36.41 4.44 -9.01
C ALA A 130 -35.83 3.06 -9.39
N THR A 131 -36.55 2.30 -10.21
CA THR A 131 -36.05 1.02 -10.73
C THR A 131 -34.79 1.22 -11.59
N SER A 132 -34.81 2.21 -12.49
CA SER A 132 -33.64 2.52 -13.33
C SER A 132 -32.42 2.98 -12.53
N LEU A 133 -32.65 3.76 -11.47
CA LEU A 133 -31.63 4.23 -10.55
C LEU A 133 -30.97 3.07 -9.79
N THR A 134 -31.77 2.10 -9.35
CA THR A 134 -31.29 0.89 -8.66
C THR A 134 -30.38 0.05 -9.56
N THR A 135 -30.76 -0.14 -10.83
CA THR A 135 -29.92 -0.84 -11.81
C THR A 135 -28.60 -0.10 -12.05
N ALA A 136 -28.65 1.22 -12.24
CA ALA A 136 -27.43 2.03 -12.40
C ALA A 136 -26.53 1.93 -11.16
N ALA A 137 -27.08 2.04 -9.96
CA ALA A 137 -26.33 1.88 -8.72
C ALA A 137 -25.69 0.48 -8.61
N SER A 138 -26.42 -0.59 -8.91
CA SER A 138 -25.85 -1.95 -8.90
C SER A 138 -24.68 -2.13 -9.86
N SER A 139 -24.70 -1.44 -11.01
CA SER A 139 -23.60 -1.49 -11.98
C SER A 139 -22.34 -0.80 -11.42
N LEU A 140 -22.50 0.32 -10.71
CA LEU A 140 -21.39 1.04 -10.08
C LEU A 140 -20.80 0.26 -8.89
N VAL A 141 -21.67 -0.36 -8.08
CA VAL A 141 -21.24 -1.27 -7.01
C VAL A 141 -20.45 -2.45 -7.58
N ALA A 142 -20.89 -3.02 -8.70
CA ALA A 142 -20.14 -4.08 -9.38
C ALA A 142 -18.75 -3.60 -9.82
N VAL A 143 -18.62 -2.41 -10.41
CA VAL A 143 -17.32 -1.81 -10.77
C VAL A 143 -16.43 -1.65 -9.53
N LYS A 144 -16.96 -1.13 -8.41
CA LYS A 144 -16.22 -1.02 -7.15
C LYS A 144 -15.74 -2.39 -6.64
N ASN A 145 -16.59 -3.41 -6.70
CA ASN A 145 -16.22 -4.77 -6.25
C ASN A 145 -15.13 -5.39 -7.12
N TRP A 146 -15.22 -5.25 -8.45
CA TRP A 146 -14.19 -5.77 -9.37
C TRP A 146 -12.86 -5.03 -9.23
N THR A 147 -12.87 -3.71 -9.10
CA THR A 147 -11.65 -2.94 -8.85
C THR A 147 -11.04 -3.26 -7.49
N PHE A 148 -11.86 -3.57 -6.47
CA PHE A 148 -11.38 -4.03 -5.17
C PHE A 148 -10.71 -5.42 -5.25
N LEU A 149 -11.27 -6.34 -6.03
CA LEU A 149 -10.67 -7.64 -6.29
C LEU A 149 -9.33 -7.52 -7.03
N PHE A 150 -9.30 -6.81 -8.15
CA PHE A 150 -8.07 -6.72 -8.97
C PHE A 150 -7.00 -5.79 -8.39
N GLY A 151 -7.40 -4.73 -7.68
CA GLY A 151 -6.48 -3.84 -6.98
C GLY A 151 -5.98 -4.51 -5.69
N PRO A 152 -6.56 -4.19 -4.52
CA PRO A 152 -6.16 -4.78 -3.23
C PRO A 152 -6.15 -6.31 -3.16
N GLY A 153 -7.01 -7.01 -3.91
CA GLY A 153 -7.03 -8.47 -3.88
C GLY A 153 -5.87 -9.15 -4.62
N VAL A 154 -5.23 -8.51 -5.60
CA VAL A 154 -4.17 -9.15 -6.41
C VAL A 154 -2.84 -8.39 -6.34
N MET A 155 -2.87 -7.07 -6.40
CA MET A 155 -1.65 -6.25 -6.50
C MET A 155 -0.69 -6.43 -5.31
N PRO A 156 -1.15 -6.56 -4.04
CA PRO A 156 -0.26 -6.87 -2.92
C PRO A 156 0.55 -8.17 -3.08
N ALA A 157 0.02 -9.18 -3.76
CA ALA A 157 0.79 -10.39 -4.07
C ALA A 157 1.92 -10.09 -5.06
N ILE A 158 1.65 -9.31 -6.12
CA ILE A 158 2.68 -8.89 -7.08
C ILE A 158 3.74 -8.03 -6.38
N ASN A 159 3.29 -7.09 -5.54
CA ASN A 159 4.15 -6.25 -4.70
C ASN A 159 5.09 -7.11 -3.84
N ALA A 160 4.55 -8.14 -3.18
CA ALA A 160 5.31 -9.07 -2.35
C ALA A 160 6.31 -9.90 -3.16
N ILE A 161 5.94 -10.42 -4.34
CA ILE A 161 6.89 -11.13 -5.21
C ILE A 161 8.08 -10.23 -5.55
N CYS A 162 7.83 -8.98 -5.97
CA CYS A 162 8.89 -8.06 -6.35
C CYS A 162 9.76 -7.66 -5.15
N PHE A 163 9.15 -7.27 -4.04
CA PHE A 163 9.87 -6.68 -2.92
C PHE A 163 10.31 -7.69 -1.86
N ALA A 164 9.44 -8.60 -1.42
CA ALA A 164 9.79 -9.60 -0.41
C ALA A 164 10.89 -10.54 -0.90
N SER A 165 10.94 -10.89 -2.19
CA SER A 165 12.05 -11.68 -2.75
C SER A 165 13.39 -10.96 -2.62
N ILE A 166 13.45 -9.64 -2.88
CA ILE A 166 14.65 -8.81 -2.71
C ILE A 166 15.03 -8.71 -1.24
N MET A 167 14.06 -8.51 -0.35
CA MET A 167 14.30 -8.46 1.10
C MET A 167 14.85 -9.80 1.62
N TYR A 168 14.34 -10.93 1.12
CA TYR A 168 14.80 -12.27 1.47
C TYR A 168 16.27 -12.50 1.05
N GLN A 169 16.60 -12.08 -0.18
CA GLN A 169 17.95 -12.22 -0.75
C GLN A 169 18.97 -11.27 -0.10
N SER A 170 18.60 -9.99 0.07
CA SER A 170 19.49 -8.94 0.59
C SER A 170 19.71 -9.00 2.11
N ARG A 171 18.86 -9.73 2.86
CA ARG A 171 18.92 -9.89 4.33
C ARG A 171 18.90 -8.56 5.12
N LEU A 172 18.35 -7.50 4.54
CA LEU A 172 18.30 -6.18 5.17
C LEU A 172 17.20 -6.04 6.22
N VAL A 173 16.37 -7.06 6.35
CA VAL A 173 15.38 -7.23 7.41
C VAL A 173 15.49 -8.64 7.99
N PRO A 174 14.95 -8.90 9.20
CA PRO A 174 14.79 -10.25 9.72
C PRO A 174 14.08 -11.14 8.69
N ARG A 175 14.61 -12.34 8.44
CA ARG A 175 14.14 -13.25 7.37
C ARG A 175 12.67 -13.65 7.51
N TRP A 176 12.15 -13.70 8.72
CA TRP A 176 10.74 -14.04 8.94
C TRP A 176 9.80 -13.06 8.24
N ILE A 177 10.14 -11.77 8.15
CA ILE A 177 9.30 -10.75 7.49
C ILE A 177 9.06 -11.12 6.02
N PRO A 178 10.07 -11.20 5.13
CA PRO A 178 9.84 -11.56 3.74
C PRO A 178 9.32 -12.99 3.56
N THR A 179 9.62 -13.93 4.47
CA THR A 179 9.03 -15.28 4.41
C THR A 179 7.52 -15.25 4.55
N VAL A 180 6.98 -14.48 5.50
CA VAL A 180 5.52 -14.32 5.67
C VAL A 180 4.88 -13.74 4.41
N GLY A 181 5.53 -12.74 3.79
CA GLY A 181 5.07 -12.17 2.52
C GLY A 181 5.05 -13.20 1.39
N LEU A 182 6.12 -13.97 1.23
CA LEU A 182 6.22 -15.00 0.19
C LEU A 182 5.23 -16.16 0.39
N ILE A 183 4.87 -16.51 1.62
CA ILE A 183 3.79 -17.46 1.92
C ILE A 183 2.42 -16.84 1.62
N GLY A 184 2.26 -15.54 1.89
CA GLY A 184 1.03 -14.82 1.62
C GLY A 184 0.70 -14.70 0.13
N VAL A 185 1.71 -14.66 -0.75
CA VAL A 185 1.52 -14.56 -2.20
C VAL A 185 0.59 -15.65 -2.75
N PRO A 186 0.91 -16.95 -2.63
CA PRO A 186 0.04 -18.00 -3.16
C PRO A 186 -1.33 -18.02 -2.47
N LEU A 187 -1.39 -17.74 -1.16
CA LEU A 187 -2.65 -17.73 -0.42
C LEU A 187 -3.60 -16.63 -0.92
N LEU A 188 -3.09 -15.40 -1.08
CA LEU A 188 -3.89 -14.30 -1.59
C LEU A 188 -4.31 -14.54 -3.04
N LEU A 189 -3.43 -15.06 -3.89
CA LEU A 189 -3.78 -15.37 -5.29
C LEU A 189 -4.82 -16.49 -5.40
N ILE A 190 -4.73 -17.54 -4.57
CA ILE A 190 -5.76 -18.59 -4.48
C ILE A 190 -7.08 -17.97 -4.08
N SER A 191 -7.09 -17.12 -3.05
CA SER A 191 -8.30 -16.46 -2.59
C SER A 191 -8.93 -15.58 -3.67
N SER A 192 -8.14 -14.75 -4.33
CA SER A 192 -8.64 -13.84 -5.36
C SER A 192 -9.09 -14.59 -6.61
N THR A 193 -8.46 -15.72 -6.95
CA THR A 193 -8.92 -16.61 -8.02
C THR A 193 -10.24 -17.27 -7.65
N ALA A 194 -10.38 -17.74 -6.40
CA ALA A 194 -11.63 -18.31 -5.91
C ALA A 194 -12.77 -17.27 -5.92
N SER A 195 -12.51 -16.03 -5.50
CA SER A 195 -13.46 -14.92 -5.61
C SER A 195 -13.83 -14.60 -7.06
N LEU A 196 -12.85 -14.62 -7.96
CA LEU A 196 -13.06 -14.37 -9.40
C LEU A 196 -14.05 -15.37 -10.03
N PHE A 197 -14.00 -16.63 -9.61
CA PHE A 197 -14.91 -17.67 -10.08
C PHE A 197 -16.17 -17.85 -9.21
N GLY A 198 -16.39 -16.96 -8.25
CA GLY A 198 -17.61 -16.93 -7.43
C GLY A 198 -17.67 -17.99 -6.33
N ALA A 199 -16.54 -18.54 -5.89
CA ALA A 199 -16.52 -19.48 -4.77
C ALA A 199 -16.85 -18.81 -3.43
N TRP A 200 -16.51 -17.53 -3.28
CA TRP A 200 -16.87 -16.66 -2.15
C TRP A 200 -16.73 -15.18 -2.52
N ASP A 201 -17.34 -14.30 -1.73
CA ASP A 201 -17.17 -12.85 -1.89
C ASP A 201 -15.77 -12.38 -1.47
N GLN A 202 -15.26 -11.35 -2.14
CA GLN A 202 -13.95 -10.78 -1.85
C GLN A 202 -13.86 -10.13 -0.46
N SER A 203 -14.99 -9.68 0.09
CA SER A 203 -15.09 -9.13 1.45
C SER A 203 -15.45 -10.18 2.51
N SER A 204 -15.51 -11.46 2.14
CA SER A 204 -15.83 -12.54 3.09
C SER A 204 -14.73 -12.76 4.12
N SER A 205 -15.09 -13.33 5.28
CA SER A 205 -14.14 -13.74 6.31
C SER A 205 -13.10 -14.74 5.80
N THR A 206 -13.49 -15.60 4.85
CA THR A 206 -12.59 -16.56 4.19
C THR A 206 -11.55 -15.81 3.36
N ALA A 207 -11.97 -14.87 2.50
CA ALA A 207 -11.03 -14.10 1.70
C ALA A 207 -10.06 -13.28 2.57
N LEU A 208 -10.57 -12.67 3.65
CA LEU A 208 -9.76 -11.94 4.62
C LEU A 208 -8.71 -12.84 5.28
N PHE A 209 -9.09 -14.07 5.69
CA PHE A 209 -8.19 -15.02 6.31
C PHE A 209 -6.98 -15.35 5.43
N PHE A 210 -7.21 -15.59 4.13
CA PHE A 210 -6.14 -15.84 3.17
C PHE A 210 -5.28 -14.59 2.89
N ALA A 211 -5.83 -13.40 3.06
CA ALA A 211 -5.10 -12.13 2.93
C ALA A 211 -4.24 -11.79 4.15
N LEU A 212 -4.51 -12.37 5.33
CA LEU A 212 -3.81 -12.04 6.59
C LEU A 212 -2.29 -12.12 6.50
N PRO A 213 -1.66 -13.12 5.84
CA PRO A 213 -0.21 -13.18 5.78
C PRO A 213 0.39 -12.01 4.97
N ILE A 214 -0.23 -11.60 3.86
CA ILE A 214 0.21 -10.42 3.11
C ILE A 214 0.03 -9.15 3.94
N ALA A 215 -1.13 -8.97 4.56
CA ALA A 215 -1.38 -7.82 5.43
C ALA A 215 -0.35 -7.76 6.58
N THR A 216 -0.06 -8.90 7.20
CA THR A 216 0.95 -9.03 8.25
C THR A 216 2.33 -8.67 7.75
N TRP A 217 2.69 -9.11 6.54
CA TRP A 217 3.96 -8.77 5.90
C TRP A 217 4.08 -7.26 5.66
N GLU A 218 3.10 -6.64 5.00
CA GLU A 218 3.12 -5.20 4.69
C GLU A 218 3.19 -4.34 5.95
N LEU A 219 2.40 -4.67 6.97
CA LEU A 219 2.43 -3.96 8.25
C LEU A 219 3.78 -4.15 8.96
N SER A 220 4.33 -5.38 8.94
CA SER A 220 5.65 -5.66 9.52
C SER A 220 6.76 -4.88 8.81
N VAL A 221 6.70 -4.78 7.48
CA VAL A 221 7.61 -3.94 6.68
C VAL A 221 7.47 -2.47 7.08
N GLY A 222 6.24 -1.95 7.15
CA GLY A 222 5.95 -0.57 7.52
C GLY A 222 6.53 -0.20 8.87
N LEU A 223 6.23 -1.00 9.90
CA LEU A 223 6.74 -0.82 11.26
C LEU A 223 8.27 -0.93 11.30
N TYR A 224 8.83 -1.96 10.67
CA TYR A 224 10.28 -2.19 10.69
C TYR A 224 11.05 -1.04 10.03
N MET A 225 10.59 -0.57 8.86
CA MET A 225 11.23 0.51 8.12
C MET A 225 11.10 1.86 8.83
N THR A 226 9.96 2.10 9.49
CA THR A 226 9.71 3.30 10.29
C THR A 226 10.65 3.39 11.48
N PHE A 227 10.73 2.34 12.30
CA PHE A 227 11.48 2.39 13.57
C PHE A 227 12.95 2.01 13.43
N LYS A 228 13.26 0.94 12.71
CA LYS A 228 14.63 0.39 12.62
C LYS A 228 15.36 0.79 11.33
N GLY A 229 14.66 0.72 10.19
CA GLY A 229 15.28 0.85 8.87
C GLY A 229 16.17 -0.36 8.50
N PHE A 230 16.81 -0.30 7.33
CA PHE A 230 17.61 -1.41 6.80
C PHE A 230 18.77 -1.81 7.73
N ARG A 231 18.97 -3.12 7.92
CA ARG A 231 20.14 -3.67 8.64
C ARG A 231 21.41 -3.33 7.86
N LYS A 232 22.48 -2.97 8.57
CA LYS A 232 23.82 -2.95 7.97
C LYS A 232 24.28 -4.39 7.77
N VAL A 233 24.68 -4.74 6.55
CA VAL A 233 25.37 -6.01 6.31
C VAL A 233 26.76 -5.87 6.92
N ALA A 234 27.13 -6.75 7.85
CA ALA A 234 28.48 -6.80 8.41
C ALA A 234 29.46 -7.07 7.28
N GLY A 235 30.24 -6.05 6.90
CA GLY A 235 31.15 -6.10 5.75
C GLY A 235 31.63 -4.73 5.26
N SER A 236 30.94 -3.63 5.59
CA SER A 236 31.51 -2.29 5.38
C SER A 236 32.45 -1.94 6.54
N THR A 237 33.61 -2.61 6.59
CA THR A 237 34.73 -2.15 7.43
C THR A 237 35.06 -0.74 6.98
N THR A 238 34.95 0.19 7.92
CA THR A 238 35.43 1.56 7.79
C THR A 238 36.92 1.49 7.41
N GLY A 239 37.25 1.78 6.15
CA GLY A 239 38.62 2.04 5.75
C GLY A 239 39.08 3.36 6.35
N ASN A 240 39.38 3.34 7.64
CA ASN A 240 40.21 4.35 8.27
C ASN A 240 41.66 3.84 8.11
N GLY A 241 42.34 4.35 7.09
CA GLY A 241 43.69 3.91 6.74
C GLY A 241 44.47 5.04 6.06
N ASN A 242 45.09 5.86 6.90
CA ASN A 242 46.32 6.64 6.67
C ASN A 242 46.34 7.62 5.49
N VAL A 243 46.18 8.90 5.83
CA VAL A 243 46.80 10.00 5.09
C VAL A 243 48.33 9.84 5.23
N PRO A 244 49.11 9.67 4.15
CA PRO A 244 50.56 9.81 4.23
C PRO A 244 50.85 11.28 4.50
N THR A 245 51.48 11.57 5.64
CA THR A 245 52.13 12.87 5.87
C THR A 245 53.26 13.03 4.86
N GLU A 246 53.07 13.85 3.84
CA GLU A 246 54.17 14.37 3.02
C GLU A 246 55.10 15.20 3.93
N GLN A 247 56.32 14.72 4.10
CA GLN A 247 57.43 15.49 4.66
C GLN A 247 57.83 16.59 3.67
N PRO A 248 58.13 17.81 4.12
CA PRO A 248 58.59 18.87 3.24
C PRO A 248 60.01 18.56 2.74
N ALA A 249 60.20 18.50 1.43
CA ALA A 249 61.50 18.37 0.81
C ALA A 249 62.37 19.59 1.14
N LEU A 250 63.52 19.33 1.77
CA LEU A 250 64.59 20.28 1.98
C LEU A 250 65.11 20.79 0.63
N VAL A 251 65.18 22.11 0.50
CA VAL A 251 66.02 22.81 -0.47
C VAL A 251 67.48 22.58 -0.08
N THR A 252 68.32 22.08 -0.99
CA THR A 252 69.77 22.29 -0.93
C THR A 252 70.37 22.24 -2.34
N VAL A 253 70.88 23.42 -2.73
CA VAL A 253 71.92 23.78 -3.72
C VAL A 253 71.95 23.06 -5.07
#